data_AF-A0A8B6DG48-F1
#
_entry.id   AF-A0A8B6DG48-F1
#
_cell.length_a   1.000
_cell.length_b   1.000
_cell.length_c   1.000
_cell.angle_alpha   90.00
_cell.angle_beta   90.00
_cell.angle_gamma   90.00
#
_symmetry.space_group_name_H-M   'P 1'
#
loop_
_entity.id
_entity.type
_entity.pdbx_description
1 polymer ?
#
loop_
_entity_poly.entity_id
_entity_poly.type
_entity_poly.pdbx_seq_one_letter_code
_entity_poly.pdbx_strand_id
1 'polypeptide(L)'
;MEESKTGYKSWKWTDAHFCNLPTHTLLYPGMSCGISTTPQTNVYGHAKVIDPDGSNKFLVASRVGKFISLEYQITMDKLAPSAKIIPFSYIPAGAELVSLDVICKSVHHKRIVVGVTFIKFEEESEDAESTCKQYLNLYSLQEEYSGFDNIDDCFSQSIDLDFTPYQLTHTSIFVAGKLESVFLLIGSDCKIHMYREVSAMQQTFREFPTDDCFPEFKDISTCVHWIDIVYYNQYSRRLTARGHRDGGITVSHVNVDSNGL
;
A
#
# COMPACT_ATOMS: atom_id res chain seq x y z
N MET A 1 34.23 28.21 -15.60
CA MET A 1 34.14 26.78 -15.24
C MET A 1 32.65 26.48 -15.23
N GLU A 2 32.17 25.85 -16.30
CA GLU A 2 30.74 25.61 -16.55
C GLU A 2 30.14 24.64 -15.53
N GLU A 3 29.03 25.05 -14.92
CA GLU A 3 28.14 24.14 -14.18
C GLU A 3 27.37 23.27 -15.17
N SER A 4 27.68 21.98 -15.23
CA SER A 4 26.88 21.00 -15.97
C SER A 4 25.54 20.78 -15.27
N LYS A 5 24.51 21.52 -15.69
CA LYS A 5 23.10 21.22 -15.40
C LYS A 5 22.64 20.00 -16.19
N THR A 6 23.04 18.80 -15.77
CA THR A 6 22.37 17.56 -16.20
C THR A 6 21.31 17.21 -15.17
N GLY A 7 20.19 17.92 -15.22
CA GLY A 7 18.99 17.52 -14.51
C GLY A 7 18.42 16.27 -15.18
N TYR A 8 18.80 15.09 -14.71
CA TYR A 8 18.10 13.86 -15.06
C TYR A 8 16.65 14.02 -14.61
N LYS A 9 15.73 14.17 -15.57
CA LYS A 9 14.29 14.05 -15.31
C LYS A 9 14.05 12.61 -14.85
N SER A 10 13.92 12.38 -13.54
CA SER A 10 13.46 11.08 -13.06
C SER A 10 11.98 10.97 -13.41
N TRP A 11 11.67 10.04 -14.30
CA TRP A 11 10.29 9.66 -14.56
C TRP A 11 9.81 8.90 -13.32
N LYS A 12 8.92 9.52 -12.54
CA LYS A 12 8.12 8.78 -11.57
C LYS A 12 7.03 8.06 -12.34
N TRP A 13 7.15 6.74 -12.40
CA TRP A 13 6.00 5.91 -12.71
C TRP A 13 5.03 6.05 -11.54
N THR A 14 3.85 6.60 -11.79
CA THR A 14 2.72 6.50 -10.88
C THR A 14 2.13 5.12 -11.10
N ASP A 15 2.21 4.29 -10.06
CA ASP A 15 1.62 2.96 -10.04
C ASP A 15 0.15 3.06 -10.49
N ALA A 16 -0.19 2.37 -11.58
CA ALA A 16 -1.56 2.32 -12.07
C ALA A 16 -2.35 1.41 -11.12
N HIS A 17 -2.76 1.94 -9.97
CA HIS A 17 -3.57 1.20 -9.02
C HIS A 17 -4.87 0.76 -9.70
N PHE A 18 -4.95 -0.50 -10.09
CA PHE A 18 -6.20 -1.14 -10.45
C PHE A 18 -6.94 -1.42 -9.14
N CYS A 19 -7.64 -0.43 -8.61
CA CYS A 19 -8.56 -0.66 -7.51
C CYS A 19 -9.71 -1.52 -8.05
N ASN A 20 -9.62 -2.83 -7.87
CA ASN A 20 -10.81 -3.68 -8.02
C ASN A 20 -11.68 -3.40 -6.80
N LEU A 21 -12.83 -2.75 -7.03
CA LEU A 21 -13.88 -2.70 -6.02
C LEU A 21 -14.22 -4.14 -5.61
N PRO A 22 -14.34 -4.43 -4.31
CA PRO A 22 -14.90 -5.69 -3.86
C PRO A 22 -16.23 -5.95 -4.57
N THR A 23 -16.55 -7.22 -4.80
CA THR A 23 -17.79 -7.63 -5.47
C THR A 23 -18.99 -6.82 -4.95
N HIS A 24 -19.83 -6.33 -5.87
CA HIS A 24 -20.89 -5.30 -5.69
C HIS A 24 -21.86 -5.51 -4.51
N THR A 25 -21.81 -6.68 -3.86
CA THR A 25 -22.57 -7.08 -2.67
C THR A 25 -22.20 -6.29 -1.41
N LEU A 26 -20.99 -5.72 -1.29
CA LEU A 26 -20.55 -5.01 -0.08
C LEU A 26 -20.99 -3.55 0.04
N LEU A 27 -21.67 -2.99 -0.96
CA LEU A 27 -22.12 -1.58 -0.93
C LEU A 27 -23.57 -1.40 -0.47
N TYR A 28 -24.36 -2.49 -0.37
CA TYR A 28 -25.78 -2.43 -0.01
C TYR A 28 -26.23 -3.70 0.75
N PRO A 29 -26.61 -3.62 2.04
CA PRO A 29 -27.31 -4.71 2.70
C PRO A 29 -28.72 -4.82 2.10
N GLY A 30 -29.05 -5.93 1.43
CA GLY A 30 -30.44 -6.25 1.06
C GLY A 30 -30.76 -6.57 -0.42
N MET A 31 -29.78 -6.72 -1.32
CA MET A 31 -30.03 -7.27 -2.66
C MET A 31 -29.40 -8.65 -2.81
N SER A 32 -30.26 -9.68 -2.87
CA SER A 32 -29.85 -11.02 -3.25
C SER A 32 -29.58 -11.09 -4.75
N CYS A 33 -28.51 -11.81 -5.09
CA CYS A 33 -28.21 -12.34 -6.42
C CYS A 33 -27.81 -11.30 -7.50
N GLY A 34 -26.51 -11.04 -7.61
CA GLY A 34 -25.91 -10.37 -8.76
C GLY A 34 -24.60 -11.03 -9.16
N ILE A 35 -24.62 -11.87 -10.20
CA ILE A 35 -23.43 -12.40 -10.85
C ILE A 35 -22.56 -11.22 -11.30
N SER A 36 -21.33 -11.13 -10.80
CA SER A 36 -20.32 -10.21 -11.32
C SER A 36 -20.05 -10.54 -12.79
N THR A 37 -20.42 -9.66 -13.70
CA THR A 37 -20.17 -9.78 -15.15
C THR A 37 -19.03 -8.89 -15.64
N THR A 38 -18.23 -8.30 -14.73
CA THR A 38 -16.99 -7.63 -15.12
C THR A 38 -15.85 -8.65 -15.16
N PRO A 39 -15.06 -8.73 -16.25
CA PRO A 39 -13.84 -9.53 -16.24
C PRO A 39 -12.88 -8.94 -15.20
N GLN A 40 -12.86 -9.54 -14.02
CA GLN A 40 -11.97 -9.13 -12.93
C GLN A 40 -10.52 -9.39 -13.36
N THR A 41 -9.66 -8.40 -13.20
CA THR A 41 -8.23 -8.55 -13.47
C THR A 41 -7.64 -9.53 -12.45
N ASN A 42 -6.80 -10.47 -12.89
CA ASN A 42 -6.15 -11.42 -11.99
C ASN A 42 -5.05 -10.78 -11.12
N VAL A 43 -4.79 -9.47 -11.29
CA VAL A 43 -3.86 -8.65 -10.53
C VAL A 43 -4.67 -7.68 -9.68
N TYR A 44 -4.49 -7.73 -8.36
CA TYR A 44 -5.26 -6.95 -7.37
C TYR A 44 -4.43 -5.87 -6.70
N GLY A 45 -3.12 -6.03 -6.66
CA GLY A 45 -2.22 -5.04 -6.10
C GLY A 45 -0.83 -5.23 -6.63
N HIS A 46 -0.08 -4.13 -6.65
CA HIS A 46 1.34 -4.17 -6.91
C HIS A 46 2.06 -3.13 -6.07
N ALA A 47 3.34 -3.37 -5.86
CA ALA A 47 4.21 -2.44 -5.18
C ALA A 47 5.58 -2.44 -5.82
N LYS A 48 6.11 -1.25 -6.06
CA LYS A 48 7.48 -1.07 -6.49
C LYS A 48 8.43 -1.23 -5.29
N VAL A 49 9.44 -2.05 -5.46
CA VAL A 49 10.53 -2.26 -4.51
C VAL A 49 11.77 -1.67 -5.15
N ILE A 50 12.35 -0.67 -4.50
CA ILE A 50 13.61 -0.06 -4.96
C ILE A 50 14.67 -0.46 -3.97
N ASP A 51 15.59 -1.29 -4.42
CA ASP A 51 16.75 -1.66 -3.64
C ASP A 51 17.75 -0.48 -3.57
N PRO A 52 18.50 -0.32 -2.46
CA PRO A 52 19.58 0.66 -2.35
C PRO A 52 20.65 0.58 -3.45
N ASP A 53 20.82 -0.58 -4.09
CA ASP A 53 21.72 -0.78 -5.23
C ASP A 53 21.14 -0.27 -6.57
N GLY A 54 19.91 0.27 -6.55
CA GLY A 54 19.22 0.80 -7.72
C GLY A 54 18.46 -0.25 -8.53
N SER A 55 18.49 -1.53 -8.13
CA SER A 55 17.64 -2.55 -8.73
C SER A 55 16.17 -2.30 -8.37
N ASN A 56 15.29 -2.59 -9.33
CA ASN A 56 13.85 -2.40 -9.19
C ASN A 56 13.18 -3.75 -9.29
N LYS A 57 12.48 -4.13 -8.23
CA LYS A 57 11.59 -5.29 -8.22
C LYS A 57 10.15 -4.80 -8.14
N PHE A 58 9.25 -5.65 -8.56
CA PHE A 58 7.83 -5.37 -8.58
C PHE A 58 7.13 -6.55 -7.96
N LEU A 59 6.52 -6.33 -6.79
CA LEU A 59 5.73 -7.35 -6.13
C LEU A 59 4.31 -7.24 -6.65
N VAL A 60 3.77 -8.36 -7.15
CA VAL A 60 2.41 -8.45 -7.68
C VAL A 60 1.62 -9.46 -6.87
N ALA A 61 0.43 -9.09 -6.44
CA ALA A 61 -0.51 -10.00 -5.80
C ALA A 61 -1.69 -10.33 -6.72
N SER A 62 -2.02 -11.62 -6.80
CA SER A 62 -3.23 -12.12 -7.42
C SER A 62 -4.35 -12.33 -6.40
N ARG A 63 -5.61 -12.35 -6.86
CA ARG A 63 -6.79 -12.54 -5.99
C ARG A 63 -6.70 -13.76 -5.07
N VAL A 64 -6.10 -14.84 -5.57
CA VAL A 64 -6.04 -16.14 -4.88
C VAL A 64 -4.78 -16.24 -3.99
N GLY A 65 -4.25 -15.11 -3.54
CA GLY A 65 -3.14 -15.07 -2.58
C GLY A 65 -1.78 -15.46 -3.16
N LYS A 66 -1.61 -15.59 -4.49
CA LYS A 66 -0.28 -15.80 -5.08
C LYS A 66 0.44 -14.48 -5.26
N PHE A 67 1.65 -14.40 -4.71
CA PHE A 67 2.54 -13.25 -4.85
C PHE A 67 3.67 -13.60 -5.82
N ILE A 68 4.00 -12.67 -6.70
CA ILE A 68 5.04 -12.83 -7.71
C ILE A 68 5.95 -11.61 -7.62
N SER A 69 7.24 -11.84 -7.41
CA SER A 69 8.28 -10.82 -7.56
C SER A 69 8.77 -10.84 -9.00
N LEU A 70 8.64 -9.71 -9.69
CA LEU A 70 9.17 -9.49 -11.03
C LEU A 70 10.39 -8.57 -10.92
N GLU A 71 11.49 -8.94 -11.54
CA GLU A 71 12.69 -8.11 -11.58
C GLU A 71 13.41 -8.26 -12.91
N TYR A 72 14.26 -7.30 -13.24
CA TYR A 72 15.19 -7.46 -14.36
C TYR A 72 16.59 -7.72 -13.81
N GLN A 73 17.19 -8.82 -14.23
CA GLN A 73 18.55 -9.19 -13.89
C GLN A 73 19.46 -8.95 -15.09
N ILE A 74 20.69 -8.49 -14.84
CA ILE A 74 21.73 -8.39 -15.87
C ILE A 74 22.54 -9.68 -15.83
N THR A 75 22.41 -10.50 -16.88
CA THR A 75 23.21 -11.72 -17.06
C THR A 75 24.03 -11.58 -18.33
N MET A 76 25.36 -11.63 -18.23
CA MET A 76 26.28 -11.47 -19.37
C MET A 76 25.98 -10.20 -20.21
N ASP A 77 25.87 -9.04 -19.56
CA ASP A 77 25.53 -7.73 -20.16
C ASP A 77 24.18 -7.66 -20.91
N LYS A 78 23.28 -8.62 -20.67
CA LYS A 78 21.92 -8.61 -21.21
C LYS A 78 20.91 -8.51 -20.07
N LEU A 79 19.96 -7.60 -20.25
CA LEU A 79 18.82 -7.43 -19.35
C LEU A 79 17.80 -8.55 -19.62
N ALA A 80 17.56 -9.42 -18.64
CA ALA A 80 16.61 -10.52 -18.71
C ALA A 80 15.55 -10.35 -17.62
N PRO A 81 14.25 -10.47 -17.95
CA PRO A 81 13.20 -10.49 -16.93
C PRO A 81 13.27 -11.80 -16.14
N SER A 82 13.06 -11.72 -14.84
CA SER A 82 12.95 -12.83 -13.90
C SER A 82 11.63 -12.71 -13.14
N ALA A 83 10.95 -13.83 -12.94
CA ALA A 83 9.70 -13.90 -12.20
C ALA A 83 9.80 -15.02 -11.16
N LYS A 84 9.60 -14.69 -9.89
CA LYS A 84 9.67 -15.63 -8.77
C LYS A 84 8.37 -15.61 -7.98
N ILE A 85 7.79 -16.78 -7.77
CA ILE A 85 6.63 -16.92 -6.87
C ILE A 85 7.15 -16.78 -5.44
N ILE A 86 6.51 -15.91 -4.67
CA ILE A 86 6.82 -15.69 -3.26
C ILE A 86 5.81 -16.47 -2.42
N PRO A 87 6.26 -17.39 -1.56
CA PRO A 87 5.36 -18.16 -0.69
C PRO A 87 4.85 -17.23 0.40
N PHE A 88 3.58 -16.83 0.32
CA PHE A 88 2.94 -15.97 1.31
C PHE A 88 1.95 -16.82 2.12
N SER A 89 2.45 -17.52 3.13
CA SER A 89 1.70 -18.62 3.77
C SER A 89 0.64 -18.16 4.77
N TYR A 90 0.63 -16.87 5.13
CA TYR A 90 -0.22 -16.33 6.21
C TYR A 90 -1.51 -15.66 5.77
N ILE A 91 -1.85 -15.68 4.48
CA ILE A 91 -3.15 -15.21 4.01
C ILE A 91 -4.13 -16.38 4.11
N PRO A 92 -5.19 -16.27 4.93
CA PRO A 92 -6.12 -17.38 5.13
C PRO A 92 -6.76 -17.85 3.82
N ALA A 93 -7.02 -19.16 3.72
CA ALA A 93 -7.83 -19.69 2.63
C ALA A 93 -9.21 -19.01 2.62
N GLY A 94 -9.70 -18.69 1.43
CA GLY A 94 -10.97 -17.97 1.24
C GLY A 94 -10.90 -16.46 1.48
N ALA A 95 -9.73 -15.90 1.81
CA ALA A 95 -9.54 -14.45 1.85
C ALA A 95 -9.45 -13.85 0.44
N GLU A 96 -10.10 -12.71 0.24
CA GLU A 96 -10.00 -11.88 -0.95
C GLU A 96 -9.04 -10.73 -0.69
N LEU A 97 -7.92 -10.68 -1.42
CA LEU A 97 -6.98 -9.56 -1.35
C LEU A 97 -7.62 -8.27 -1.89
N VAL A 98 -7.37 -7.16 -1.20
CA VAL A 98 -7.90 -5.85 -1.56
C VAL A 98 -6.80 -4.90 -2.01
N SER A 99 -5.73 -4.76 -1.23
CA SER A 99 -4.61 -3.87 -1.60
C SER A 99 -3.27 -4.36 -1.04
N LEU A 100 -2.19 -3.91 -1.67
CA LEU A 100 -0.81 -4.29 -1.38
C LEU A 100 0.05 -3.05 -1.49
N ASP A 101 1.00 -2.89 -0.57
CA ASP A 101 2.07 -1.92 -0.70
C ASP A 101 3.34 -2.35 0.03
N VAL A 102 4.50 -1.78 -0.33
CA VAL A 102 5.80 -2.15 0.21
C VAL A 102 6.63 -0.91 0.57
N ILE A 103 7.05 -0.84 1.83
CA ILE A 103 8.02 0.16 2.31
C ILE A 103 9.41 -0.47 2.36
N CYS A 104 10.39 0.16 1.72
CA CYS A 104 11.81 -0.18 1.85
C CYS A 104 12.48 0.81 2.81
N LYS A 105 12.96 0.33 3.96
CA LYS A 105 13.63 1.12 4.99
C LYS A 105 15.16 0.94 4.89
N SER A 106 15.88 2.07 4.97
CA SER A 106 17.34 2.22 5.17
C SER A 106 18.27 1.77 4.01
N VAL A 107 19.44 2.44 3.94
CA VAL A 107 20.58 2.15 3.04
C VAL A 107 21.57 1.16 3.68
N HIS A 108 21.60 1.06 5.01
CA HIS A 108 22.60 0.26 5.75
C HIS A 108 22.06 -1.06 6.31
N HIS A 109 20.75 -1.14 6.55
CA HIS A 109 20.06 -2.35 6.99
C HIS A 109 18.78 -2.45 6.17
N LYS A 110 18.87 -3.14 5.02
CA LYS A 110 17.74 -3.33 4.13
C LYS A 110 16.61 -4.02 4.91
N ARG A 111 15.57 -3.26 5.22
CA ARG A 111 14.35 -3.81 5.81
C ARG A 111 13.19 -3.51 4.88
N ILE A 112 12.46 -4.55 4.53
CA ILE A 112 11.25 -4.45 3.73
C ILE A 112 10.06 -4.64 4.65
N VAL A 113 9.04 -3.81 4.50
CA VAL A 113 7.75 -4.01 5.16
C VAL A 113 6.69 -4.13 4.08
N VAL A 114 6.07 -5.29 3.98
CA VAL A 114 4.97 -5.55 3.06
C VAL A 114 3.67 -5.39 3.83
N GLY A 115 2.81 -4.49 3.36
CA GLY A 115 1.46 -4.35 3.87
C GLY A 115 0.45 -4.96 2.92
N VAL A 116 -0.46 -5.78 3.45
CA VAL A 116 -1.50 -6.47 2.68
C VAL A 116 -2.83 -6.26 3.38
N THR A 117 -3.85 -5.83 2.64
CA THR A 117 -5.23 -5.85 3.15
C THR A 117 -6.06 -6.90 2.45
N PHE A 118 -6.95 -7.54 3.20
CA PHE A 118 -7.84 -8.56 2.68
C PHE A 118 -9.15 -8.64 3.46
N ILE A 119 -10.14 -9.25 2.83
CA ILE A 119 -11.47 -9.54 3.41
C ILE A 119 -11.59 -11.05 3.52
N LYS A 120 -11.93 -11.55 4.70
CA LYS A 120 -12.21 -12.96 4.94
C LYS A 120 -13.71 -13.15 5.15
N PHE A 121 -14.31 -14.05 4.38
CA PHE A 121 -15.69 -14.46 4.56
C PHE A 121 -15.74 -15.56 5.63
N GLU A 122 -16.64 -15.43 6.61
CA GLU A 122 -16.90 -16.49 7.56
C GLU A 122 -17.82 -17.54 6.90
N GLU A 123 -17.53 -18.83 7.12
CA GLU A 123 -18.31 -19.91 6.55
C GLU A 123 -19.73 -19.89 7.14
N GLU A 124 -20.73 -20.05 6.25
CA GLU A 124 -22.15 -20.06 6.59
C GLU A 124 -22.42 -21.10 7.69
N SER A 125 -22.79 -20.63 8.88
CA SER A 125 -23.58 -21.45 9.80
C SER A 125 -25.04 -21.28 9.39
N GLU A 126 -25.83 -22.35 9.44
CA GLU A 126 -27.18 -22.45 8.86
C GLU A 126 -28.18 -21.37 9.35
N ASP A 127 -27.83 -20.60 10.38
CA ASP A 127 -28.63 -19.55 11.00
C ASP A 127 -27.96 -18.15 11.06
N ALA A 128 -26.77 -17.96 10.46
CA ALA A 128 -26.03 -16.69 10.55
C ALA A 128 -25.96 -15.93 9.23
N GLU A 129 -26.23 -14.63 9.28
CA GLU A 129 -25.97 -13.69 8.18
C GLU A 129 -24.49 -13.74 7.81
N SER A 130 -24.16 -13.76 6.51
CA SER A 130 -22.77 -13.89 6.05
C SER A 130 -21.93 -12.70 6.53
N THR A 131 -21.16 -12.89 7.60
CA THR A 131 -20.25 -11.90 8.15
C THR A 131 -18.91 -11.97 7.43
N CYS A 132 -18.35 -10.81 7.11
CA CYS A 132 -16.98 -10.70 6.60
C CYS A 132 -16.14 -9.88 7.57
N LYS A 133 -14.88 -10.26 7.73
CA LYS A 133 -13.88 -9.54 8.54
C LYS A 133 -12.78 -9.01 7.67
N GLN A 134 -12.32 -7.79 7.96
CA GLN A 134 -11.30 -7.09 7.20
C GLN A 134 -10.03 -6.97 8.02
N TYR A 135 -8.89 -7.11 7.36
CA TYR A 135 -7.59 -7.14 8.03
C TYR A 135 -6.56 -6.30 7.28
N LEU A 136 -5.64 -5.71 8.03
CA LEU A 136 -4.34 -5.22 7.56
C LEU A 136 -3.24 -6.10 8.18
N ASN A 137 -2.51 -6.81 7.34
CA ASN A 137 -1.32 -7.56 7.75
C ASN A 137 -0.06 -6.83 7.30
N LEU A 138 0.89 -6.71 8.23
CA LEU A 138 2.19 -6.07 8.03
C LEU A 138 3.28 -7.10 8.27
N TYR A 139 4.08 -7.35 7.25
CA TYR A 139 5.15 -8.35 7.22
C TYR A 139 6.49 -7.62 7.16
N SER A 140 7.30 -7.71 8.22
CA SER A 140 8.60 -7.05 8.32
C SER A 140 9.74 -8.04 8.07
N LEU A 141 10.38 -7.90 6.92
CA LEU A 141 11.51 -8.72 6.50
C LEU A 141 12.81 -7.95 6.71
N GLN A 142 13.76 -8.56 7.41
CA GLN A 142 15.13 -8.07 7.51
C GLN A 142 15.97 -8.81 6.48
N GLU A 143 16.38 -8.13 5.41
CA GLU A 143 17.20 -8.75 4.37
C GLU A 143 18.67 -8.76 4.80
N GLU A 144 19.17 -9.92 5.20
CA GLU A 144 20.62 -10.18 5.17
C GLU A 144 21.06 -10.70 3.80
N TYR A 145 20.17 -11.43 3.08
CA TYR A 145 20.43 -11.95 1.73
C TYR A 145 19.12 -12.01 0.90
N SER A 146 19.13 -11.32 -0.24
CA SER A 146 18.23 -11.47 -1.42
C SER A 146 16.71 -11.62 -1.21
N GLY A 147 15.98 -10.50 -1.21
CA GLY A 147 14.59 -10.46 -1.65
C GLY A 147 13.54 -11.00 -0.66
N PHE A 148 12.44 -11.51 -1.23
CA PHE A 148 11.26 -11.98 -0.50
C PHE A 148 11.32 -13.46 -0.07
N ASP A 149 12.50 -14.07 -0.12
CA ASP A 149 12.66 -15.53 -0.06
C ASP A 149 12.27 -16.15 1.28
N ASN A 150 12.33 -15.35 2.36
CA ASN A 150 12.06 -15.79 3.73
C ASN A 150 10.87 -15.05 4.34
N ILE A 151 9.86 -14.67 3.55
CA ILE A 151 8.70 -13.94 4.07
C ILE A 151 7.89 -14.75 5.07
N ASP A 152 7.94 -16.08 5.01
CA ASP A 152 7.27 -16.95 5.97
C ASP A 152 7.96 -16.94 7.36
N ASP A 153 9.24 -16.58 7.45
CA ASP A 153 9.97 -16.49 8.72
C ASP A 153 10.01 -15.05 9.28
N CYS A 154 9.23 -14.14 8.68
CA CYS A 154 9.25 -12.72 9.03
C CYS A 154 8.33 -12.40 10.22
N PHE A 155 8.58 -11.26 10.88
CA PHE A 155 7.64 -10.75 11.87
C PHE A 155 6.37 -10.28 11.16
N SER A 156 5.23 -10.86 11.54
CA SER A 156 3.92 -10.47 11.03
C SER A 156 3.07 -9.84 12.13
N GLN A 157 2.44 -8.71 11.84
CA GLN A 157 1.37 -8.13 12.65
C GLN A 157 0.07 -8.16 11.86
N SER A 158 -1.01 -8.65 12.47
CA SER A 158 -2.38 -8.58 11.96
C SER A 158 -3.16 -7.52 12.74
N ILE A 159 -3.88 -6.66 12.03
CA ILE A 159 -4.73 -5.61 12.58
C ILE A 159 -6.14 -5.81 12.03
N ASP A 160 -7.11 -5.99 12.93
CA ASP A 160 -8.53 -6.07 12.58
C ASP A 160 -9.03 -4.66 12.22
N LEU A 161 -9.76 -4.55 11.11
CA LEU A 161 -10.33 -3.30 10.63
C LEU A 161 -11.85 -3.30 10.85
N ASP A 162 -12.39 -2.15 11.26
CA ASP A 162 -13.82 -1.90 11.40
C ASP A 162 -14.44 -1.23 10.16
N PHE A 163 -13.65 -1.12 9.08
CA PHE A 163 -14.05 -0.56 7.78
C PHE A 163 -13.56 -1.44 6.63
N THR A 164 -14.16 -1.27 5.45
CA THR A 164 -13.68 -1.92 4.22
C THR A 164 -12.49 -1.12 3.65
N PRO A 165 -11.30 -1.73 3.52
CA PRO A 165 -10.14 -1.06 2.94
C PRO A 165 -10.32 -0.82 1.44
N TYR A 166 -9.70 0.22 0.89
CA TYR A 166 -9.70 0.51 -0.55
C TYR A 166 -8.29 0.51 -1.16
N GLN A 167 -7.44 1.45 -0.74
CA GLN A 167 -6.05 1.52 -1.19
C GLN A 167 -5.15 1.57 0.03
N LEU A 168 -4.14 0.71 0.04
CA LEU A 168 -2.96 0.85 0.87
C LEU A 168 -1.86 1.50 0.03
N THR A 169 -1.24 2.53 0.59
CA THR A 169 -0.06 3.18 0.02
C THR A 169 0.85 3.62 1.17
N HIS A 170 2.02 4.16 0.84
CA HIS A 170 2.96 4.66 1.82
C HIS A 170 3.47 6.02 1.41
N THR A 171 3.87 6.78 2.41
CA THR A 171 4.49 8.06 2.21
C THR A 171 5.49 8.36 3.32
N SER A 172 6.20 9.47 3.21
CA SER A 172 7.13 9.92 4.25
C SER A 172 6.51 11.06 5.04
N ILE A 173 6.81 11.15 6.33
CA ILE A 173 6.44 12.27 7.21
C ILE A 173 7.66 12.69 8.03
N PHE A 174 7.69 13.93 8.51
CA PHE A 174 8.69 14.38 9.47
C PHE A 174 8.17 14.26 10.89
N VAL A 175 8.87 13.48 11.73
CA VAL A 175 8.59 13.39 13.16
C VAL A 175 9.88 13.67 13.92
N ALA A 176 9.85 14.66 14.82
CA ALA A 176 11.01 15.06 15.63
C ALA A 176 12.30 15.29 14.80
N GLY A 177 12.17 15.91 13.62
CA GLY A 177 13.29 16.21 12.72
C GLY A 177 13.82 15.02 11.92
N LYS A 178 13.15 13.86 11.95
CA LYS A 178 13.51 12.67 11.18
C LYS A 178 12.43 12.35 10.15
N LEU A 179 12.86 11.97 8.96
CA LEU A 179 11.96 11.45 7.92
C LEU A 179 11.63 9.99 8.26
N GLU A 180 10.34 9.70 8.41
CA GLU A 180 9.83 8.38 8.73
C GLU A 180 8.82 7.95 7.65
N SER A 181 8.86 6.68 7.25
CA SER A 181 7.88 6.11 6.33
C SER A 181 6.65 5.60 7.09
N VAL A 182 5.46 5.92 6.61
CA VAL A 182 4.17 5.51 7.16
C VAL A 182 3.30 4.88 6.09
N PHE A 183 2.44 3.95 6.48
CA PHE A 183 1.37 3.46 5.62
C PHE A 183 0.15 4.37 5.77
N LEU A 184 -0.53 4.60 4.65
CA LEU A 184 -1.84 5.24 4.57
C LEU A 184 -2.83 4.21 4.02
N LEU A 185 -3.90 3.96 4.75
CA LEU A 185 -4.96 3.05 4.37
C LEU A 185 -6.27 3.82 4.22
N ILE A 186 -6.83 3.79 3.03
CA ILE A 186 -8.11 4.44 2.73
C ILE A 186 -9.25 3.50 3.09
N GLY A 187 -10.25 4.01 3.84
CA GLY A 187 -11.37 3.23 4.36
C GLY A 187 -12.75 3.62 3.80
N SER A 188 -13.70 2.70 3.89
CA SER A 188 -15.11 2.92 3.55
C SER A 188 -15.86 3.86 4.49
N ASP A 189 -15.27 4.19 5.63
CA ASP A 189 -15.75 5.16 6.62
C ASP A 189 -15.40 6.62 6.23
N CYS A 190 -14.92 6.80 5.00
CA CYS A 190 -14.47 8.06 4.42
C CYS A 190 -13.28 8.70 5.16
N LYS A 191 -12.45 7.89 5.82
CA LYS A 191 -11.18 8.34 6.40
C LYS A 191 -9.96 7.77 5.67
N ILE A 192 -8.83 8.42 5.91
CA ILE A 192 -7.50 7.94 5.56
C ILE A 192 -6.77 7.67 6.88
N HIS A 193 -6.50 6.41 7.15
CA HIS A 193 -5.86 5.93 8.38
C HIS A 193 -4.35 5.89 8.20
N MET A 194 -3.59 6.38 9.19
CA MET A 194 -2.13 6.36 9.15
C MET A 194 -1.56 5.34 10.13
N TYR A 195 -0.82 4.36 9.63
CA TYR A 195 -0.12 3.38 10.44
C TYR A 195 1.38 3.69 10.47
N ARG A 196 1.88 3.93 11.67
CA ARG A 196 3.27 4.28 11.93
C ARG A 196 3.93 3.23 12.81
N GLU A 197 5.19 2.96 12.54
CA GLU A 197 6.00 2.08 13.38
C GLU A 197 6.31 2.76 14.71
N VAL A 198 5.98 2.09 15.82
CA VAL A 198 6.19 2.61 17.18
C VAL A 198 7.58 2.26 17.69
N SER A 199 8.07 1.06 17.37
CA SER A 199 9.37 0.57 17.81
C SER A 199 10.00 -0.28 16.73
N ALA A 200 11.15 0.17 16.21
CA ALA A 200 11.92 -0.58 15.22
C ALA A 200 12.39 -1.95 15.74
N MET A 201 12.58 -2.08 17.07
CA MET A 201 12.97 -3.34 17.70
C MET A 201 11.82 -4.35 17.77
N GLN A 202 10.60 -3.87 18.03
CA GLN A 202 9.41 -4.73 18.13
C GLN A 202 8.72 -4.91 16.78
N GLN A 203 9.09 -4.11 15.78
CA GLN A 203 8.52 -4.12 14.43
C GLN A 203 6.99 -3.92 14.41
N THR A 204 6.47 -3.24 15.44
CA THR A 204 5.04 -3.02 15.66
C THR A 204 4.60 -1.69 15.10
N PHE A 205 3.46 -1.71 14.43
CA PHE A 205 2.76 -0.55 13.89
C PHE A 205 1.49 -0.29 14.69
N ARG A 206 1.14 0.99 14.79
CA ARG A 206 -0.13 1.43 15.37
C ARG A 206 -0.72 2.52 14.51
N GLU A 207 -2.03 2.66 14.61
CA GLU A 207 -2.74 3.78 14.00
C GLU A 207 -2.45 5.07 14.78
N PHE A 208 -2.26 6.17 14.04
CA PHE A 208 -2.08 7.50 14.57
C PHE A 208 -3.01 8.48 13.83
N PRO A 209 -3.43 9.57 14.48
CA PRO A 209 -4.18 10.64 13.83
C PRO A 209 -3.42 11.23 12.65
N THR A 210 -4.14 11.52 11.56
CA THR A 210 -3.55 12.15 10.37
C THR A 210 -3.50 13.67 10.47
N ASP A 211 -4.30 14.27 11.35
CA ASP A 211 -4.51 15.72 11.48
C ASP A 211 -3.23 16.54 11.63
N ASP A 212 -2.22 15.98 12.30
CA ASP A 212 -0.96 16.65 12.59
C ASP A 212 0.03 16.60 11.43
N CYS A 213 -0.14 15.66 10.49
CA CYS A 213 0.80 15.42 9.38
C CYS A 213 0.18 15.74 8.02
N PHE A 214 -1.16 15.67 7.92
CA PHE A 214 -1.94 15.75 6.69
C PHE A 214 -3.16 16.66 6.89
N PRO A 215 -2.99 17.99 6.94
CA PRO A 215 -4.10 18.93 7.02
C PRO A 215 -5.11 18.75 5.88
N GLU A 216 -4.65 18.31 4.70
CA GLU A 216 -5.51 18.05 3.55
C GLU A 216 -6.48 16.87 3.74
N PHE A 217 -6.25 16.00 4.73
CA PHE A 217 -7.14 14.87 5.04
C PHE A 217 -8.27 15.24 5.98
N LYS A 218 -8.34 16.50 6.44
CA LYS A 218 -9.47 17.00 7.21
C LYS A 218 -10.66 17.23 6.29
N ASP A 219 -11.87 17.06 6.85
CA ASP A 219 -13.15 17.40 6.21
C ASP A 219 -13.36 16.77 4.82
N ILE A 220 -12.97 15.51 4.66
CA ILE A 220 -13.22 14.76 3.43
C ILE A 220 -14.75 14.59 3.26
N SER A 221 -15.32 15.27 2.27
CA SER A 221 -16.77 15.30 2.03
C SER A 221 -17.32 14.01 1.40
N THR A 222 -16.50 13.27 0.68
CA THR A 222 -16.85 12.01 0.02
C THR A 222 -15.72 11.01 0.12
N CYS A 223 -16.05 9.72 0.29
CA CYS A 223 -15.06 8.66 0.42
C CYS A 223 -14.03 8.69 -0.72
N VAL A 224 -12.75 8.74 -0.34
CA VAL A 224 -11.62 8.63 -1.28
C VAL A 224 -11.44 7.16 -1.66
N HIS A 225 -11.06 6.88 -2.90
CA HIS A 225 -10.74 5.54 -3.39
C HIS A 225 -9.29 5.41 -3.85
N TRP A 226 -8.66 6.54 -4.17
CA TRP A 226 -7.28 6.60 -4.61
C TRP A 226 -6.60 7.87 -4.09
N ILE A 227 -5.34 7.75 -3.71
CA ILE A 227 -4.47 8.86 -3.36
C ILE A 227 -3.09 8.67 -4.00
N ASP A 228 -2.50 9.79 -4.41
CA ASP A 228 -1.07 9.89 -4.73
C ASP A 228 -0.48 11.14 -4.07
N ILE A 229 0.75 10.99 -3.57
CA ILE A 229 1.42 11.99 -2.74
C ILE A 229 2.83 12.22 -3.27
N VAL A 230 3.11 13.47 -3.63
CA VAL A 230 4.41 13.88 -4.15
C VAL A 230 4.99 15.00 -3.31
N TYR A 231 6.14 14.72 -2.68
CA TYR A 231 6.99 15.73 -2.07
C TYR A 231 7.93 16.38 -3.08
N TYR A 232 8.16 17.68 -2.92
CA TYR A 232 9.14 18.44 -3.68
C TYR A 232 9.73 19.56 -2.83
N ASN A 233 10.69 20.29 -3.40
CA ASN A 233 11.43 21.34 -2.70
C ASN A 233 12.03 20.85 -1.36
N GLN A 234 12.80 19.76 -1.42
CA GLN A 234 13.44 19.14 -0.24
C GLN A 234 12.42 18.77 0.86
N TYR A 235 11.25 18.23 0.47
CA TYR A 235 10.16 17.83 1.37
C TYR A 235 9.46 18.97 2.13
N SER A 236 9.76 20.25 1.84
CA SER A 236 9.02 21.40 2.40
C SER A 236 7.65 21.64 1.75
N ARG A 237 7.39 20.97 0.61
CA ARG A 237 6.14 21.07 -0.13
C ARG A 237 5.63 19.68 -0.50
N ARG A 238 4.31 19.52 -0.46
CA ARG A 238 3.61 18.29 -0.82
C ARG A 238 2.43 18.61 -1.74
N LEU A 239 2.29 17.83 -2.81
CA LEU A 239 1.06 17.74 -3.59
C LEU A 239 0.39 16.43 -3.25
N THR A 240 -0.92 16.50 -3.01
CA THR A 240 -1.73 15.34 -2.69
C THR A 240 -2.95 15.32 -3.61
N ALA A 241 -3.02 14.34 -4.49
CA ALA A 241 -4.16 14.11 -5.38
C ALA A 241 -5.05 13.01 -4.77
N ARG A 242 -6.36 13.24 -4.73
CA ARG A 242 -7.36 12.30 -4.21
C ARG A 242 -8.45 12.08 -5.24
N GLY A 243 -8.70 10.81 -5.58
CA GLY A 243 -9.83 10.37 -6.38
C GLY A 243 -10.99 9.98 -5.47
N HIS A 244 -12.13 10.62 -5.66
CA HIS A 244 -13.31 10.45 -4.83
C HIS A 244 -14.31 9.47 -5.47
N ARG A 245 -15.15 8.84 -4.64
CA ARG A 245 -16.18 7.89 -5.05
C ARG A 245 -17.17 8.47 -6.07
N ASP A 246 -17.42 9.78 -6.02
CA ASP A 246 -18.31 10.49 -6.93
C ASP A 246 -17.67 10.81 -8.30
N GLY A 247 -16.43 10.37 -8.52
CA GLY A 247 -15.66 10.64 -9.73
C GLY A 247 -14.89 11.98 -9.69
N GLY A 248 -15.02 12.75 -8.61
CA GLY A 248 -14.26 13.97 -8.40
C GLY A 248 -12.78 13.71 -8.15
N ILE A 249 -11.93 14.67 -8.53
CA ILE A 249 -10.50 14.68 -8.18
C ILE A 249 -10.21 15.97 -7.43
N THR A 250 -9.64 15.85 -6.24
CA THR A 250 -9.16 16.98 -5.45
C THR A 250 -7.65 16.98 -5.42
N VAL A 251 -7.03 18.11 -5.74
CA VAL A 251 -5.58 18.30 -5.60
C VAL A 251 -5.32 19.35 -4.53
N SER A 252 -4.58 18.97 -3.50
CA SER A 252 -4.17 19.84 -2.41
C SER A 252 -2.67 20.11 -2.53
N HIS A 253 -2.29 21.36 -2.30
CA HIS A 253 -0.90 21.80 -2.20
C HIS A 253 -0.64 22.19 -0.75
N VAL A 254 0.39 21.63 -0.13
CA VAL A 254 0.63 21.76 1.31
C VAL A 254 2.04 22.26 1.56
N ASN A 255 2.15 23.28 2.40
CA ASN A 255 3.38 23.65 3.06
C ASN A 255 3.58 22.74 4.27
N VAL A 256 4.56 21.83 4.17
CA VAL A 256 4.84 20.80 5.19
C VAL A 256 5.41 21.43 6.46
N ASP A 257 6.17 22.52 6.35
CA ASP A 257 6.78 23.18 7.52
C ASP A 257 5.74 23.84 8.42
N SER A 258 4.67 24.38 7.81
CA SER A 258 3.57 25.01 8.54
C SER A 258 2.34 24.11 8.68
N ASN A 259 2.36 22.91 8.09
CA ASN A 259 1.17 22.07 7.86
C ASN A 259 -0.04 22.89 7.39
N GLY A 260 0.19 23.79 6.44
CA GLY A 260 -0.83 24.69 5.89
C GLY A 260 -1.17 24.34 4.44
N LEU A 261 -2.45 24.44 4.09
CA LEU A 261 -2.97 24.39 2.71
C LEU A 261 -2.65 25.69 1.94
#